data_AF-A0A0F8A211-F1
#
_entry.id   AF-A0A0F8A211-F1
#
_cell.length_a   1.000
_cell.length_b   1.000
_cell.length_c   1.000
_cell.angle_alpha   90.00
_cell.angle_beta   90.00
_cell.angle_gamma   90.00
#
_symmetry.space_group_name_H-M   'P 1'
#
loop_
_entity.id
_entity.type
_entity.pdbx_description
1 polymer ?
#
loop_
_entity_poly.entity_id
_entity_poly.type
_entity_poly.pdbx_seq_one_letter_code
_entity_poly.pdbx_strand_id
1 'polypeptide(L)'
;MRILNATSRVAAEQLAETRHANLLTVARDLCAKLEEFAQTTCTVTFSPGRGAAAQQREVVSAHQGRRRAGQPPSFKLPRSINSVQDLMHLWRQGWGEMPSVDSLERDWGTRWRPPAEKNYFSTRKTIVDEVRRRVQLDGLAEDVVARQMDGERGSSSLDRLFKAIRRGKRGEGGMRARATI
;
A
#
# COMPACT_ATOMS: atom_id res chain seq x y z
N MET A 1 40.87 21.97 34.42
CA MET A 1 39.54 22.38 33.90
C MET A 1 38.94 21.30 33.00
N ARG A 2 38.18 20.33 33.53
CA ARG A 2 37.49 19.27 32.73
C ARG A 2 36.00 19.09 33.06
N ILE A 3 35.44 19.94 33.92
CA ILE A 3 34.10 19.74 34.51
C ILE A 3 32.97 20.27 33.60
N LEU A 4 33.27 21.12 32.62
CA LEU A 4 32.25 21.76 31.75
C LEU A 4 31.70 20.87 30.61
N ASN A 5 32.29 19.69 30.35
CA ASN A 5 31.88 18.84 29.23
C ASN A 5 30.93 17.68 29.62
N ALA A 6 30.76 17.45 30.93
CA ALA A 6 29.85 16.41 31.44
C ALA A 6 28.42 16.94 31.54
N THR A 7 28.23 18.16 32.04
CA THR A 7 26.92 18.81 32.19
C THR A 7 26.24 19.12 30.86
N SER A 8 27.00 19.51 29.83
CA SER A 8 26.46 19.76 28.48
C SER A 8 25.94 18.48 27.81
N ARG A 9 26.64 17.35 28.01
CA ARG A 9 26.22 16.03 27.50
C ARG A 9 24.97 15.53 28.20
N VAL A 10 24.91 15.63 29.52
CA VAL A 10 23.74 15.22 30.32
C VAL A 10 22.52 16.08 29.97
N ALA A 11 22.69 17.39 29.78
CA ALA A 11 21.58 18.26 29.37
C ALA A 11 21.05 17.93 27.96
N ALA A 12 21.94 17.60 27.01
CA ALA A 12 21.55 17.20 25.66
C ALA A 12 20.82 15.84 25.64
N GLU A 13 21.27 14.89 26.48
CA GLU A 13 20.66 13.57 26.65
C GLU A 13 19.27 13.69 27.27
N GLN A 14 19.11 14.49 28.34
CA GLN A 14 17.80 14.76 28.95
C GLN A 14 16.83 15.47 27.98
N LEU A 15 17.33 16.36 27.12
CA LEU A 15 16.51 16.99 26.08
C LEU A 15 16.07 15.98 25.01
N ALA A 16 16.93 15.04 24.63
CA ALA A 16 16.59 13.97 23.69
C ALA A 16 15.55 13.00 24.29
N GLU A 17 15.71 12.63 25.56
CA GLU A 17 14.76 11.80 26.31
C GLU A 17 13.39 12.49 26.43
N THR A 18 13.36 13.77 26.75
CA THR A 18 12.12 14.55 26.83
C THR A 18 11.41 14.65 25.48
N ARG A 19 12.18 14.85 24.39
CA ARG A 19 11.63 14.84 23.02
C ARG A 19 11.05 13.48 22.67
N HIS A 20 11.76 12.41 23.02
CA HIS A 20 11.28 11.04 22.78
C HIS A 20 10.00 10.75 23.55
N ALA A 21 9.93 11.14 24.83
CA ALA A 21 8.73 10.99 25.66
C ALA A 21 7.52 11.76 25.08
N ASN A 22 7.72 13.00 24.64
CA ASN A 22 6.66 13.79 24.00
C ASN A 22 6.17 13.16 22.68
N LEU A 23 7.09 12.64 21.86
CA LEU A 23 6.72 11.94 20.63
C LEU A 23 5.91 10.68 20.90
N LEU A 24 6.27 9.90 21.93
CA LEU A 24 5.51 8.72 22.33
C LEU A 24 4.11 9.08 22.83
N THR A 25 3.95 10.17 23.56
CA THR A 25 2.64 10.67 23.99
C THR A 25 1.77 11.06 22.81
N VAL A 26 2.31 11.85 21.87
CA VAL A 26 1.57 12.24 20.65
C VAL A 26 1.17 11.02 19.82
N ALA A 27 2.05 10.02 19.70
CA ALA A 27 1.75 8.78 18.98
C ALA A 27 0.61 8.00 19.66
N ARG A 28 0.61 7.89 20.99
CA ARG A 28 -0.47 7.23 21.75
C ARG A 28 -1.81 7.95 21.59
N ASP A 29 -1.81 9.28 21.70
CA ASP A 29 -3.03 10.08 21.52
C ASP A 29 -3.59 9.95 20.11
N LEU A 30 -2.72 9.91 19.09
CA LEU A 30 -3.14 9.73 17.71
C LEU A 30 -3.73 8.33 17.49
N CYS A 31 -3.11 7.29 18.06
CA CYS A 31 -3.66 5.93 18.02
C CYS A 31 -5.04 5.85 18.69
N ALA A 32 -5.21 6.46 19.87
CA ALA A 32 -6.50 6.48 20.57
C ALA A 32 -7.59 7.19 19.75
N LYS A 33 -7.26 8.33 19.12
CA LYS A 33 -8.19 9.04 18.23
C LYS A 33 -8.55 8.21 17.00
N LEU A 34 -7.59 7.49 16.42
CA LEU A 34 -7.87 6.60 15.28
C LEU A 34 -8.79 5.44 15.68
N GLU A 35 -8.63 4.89 16.89
CA GLU A 35 -9.55 3.89 17.43
C GLU A 35 -10.96 4.47 17.69
N GLU A 36 -11.05 5.69 18.23
CA GLU A 36 -12.32 6.41 18.42
C GLU A 36 -13.04 6.67 17.07
N PHE A 37 -12.30 7.08 16.04
CA PHE A 37 -12.84 7.22 14.69
C PHE A 37 -13.27 5.87 14.10
N ALA A 38 -12.51 4.80 14.33
CA ALA A 38 -12.87 3.47 13.86
C ALA A 38 -14.12 2.91 14.56
N GLN A 39 -14.35 3.29 15.82
CA GLN A 39 -15.54 2.93 16.60
C GLN A 39 -16.75 3.81 16.27
N THR A 40 -16.54 4.95 15.63
CA THR A 40 -17.60 5.81 15.08
C THR A 40 -18.24 5.11 13.89
N THR A 41 -19.08 4.12 14.19
CA THR A 41 -19.90 3.40 13.24
C THR A 41 -21.06 4.29 12.85
N CYS A 42 -20.95 4.98 11.71
CA CYS A 42 -22.07 5.72 11.13
C CYS A 42 -23.21 4.75 10.83
N THR A 43 -24.20 4.67 11.73
CA THR A 43 -25.41 3.89 11.49
C THR A 43 -26.27 4.70 10.53
N VAL A 44 -26.13 4.43 9.23
CA VAL A 44 -27.00 5.00 8.21
C VAL A 44 -28.39 4.39 8.39
N THR A 45 -29.30 5.16 8.99
CA THR A 45 -30.69 4.76 9.17
C THR A 45 -31.41 4.88 7.83
N PHE A 46 -31.59 3.75 7.15
CA PHE A 46 -32.52 3.65 6.03
C PHE A 46 -33.94 3.54 6.60
N SER A 47 -34.77 4.55 6.37
CA SER A 47 -36.20 4.51 6.70
C SER A 47 -36.85 3.34 5.95
N PRO A 48 -37.44 2.34 6.64
CA PRO A 48 -38.02 1.19 5.96
C PRO A 48 -39.36 1.59 5.32
N GLY A 49 -39.36 1.69 3.99
CA GLY A 49 -40.58 1.53 3.20
C GLY A 49 -41.07 0.09 3.34
N ARG A 50 -42.02 -0.11 4.26
CA ARG A 50 -43.03 -1.18 4.33
C ARG A 50 -42.74 -2.45 3.48
N GLY A 51 -42.13 -3.46 4.10
CA GLY A 51 -41.98 -4.80 3.53
C GLY A 51 -41.48 -5.80 4.58
N ALA A 52 -42.22 -6.90 4.78
CA ALA A 52 -42.12 -7.81 5.92
C ALA A 52 -40.84 -8.66 6.01
N ALA A 53 -40.44 -8.91 7.27
CA ALA A 53 -39.89 -10.16 7.83
C ALA A 53 -38.58 -10.75 7.26
N ALA A 54 -37.50 -10.70 8.07
CA ALA A 54 -36.87 -11.88 8.69
C ALA A 54 -35.50 -11.49 9.29
N GLN A 55 -35.36 -11.67 10.60
CA GLN A 55 -34.10 -11.49 11.33
C GLN A 55 -33.14 -12.65 11.03
N GLN A 56 -31.94 -12.33 10.56
CA GLN A 56 -30.76 -13.15 10.84
C GLN A 56 -29.63 -12.23 11.32
N ARG A 57 -29.29 -12.38 12.60
CA ARG A 57 -27.99 -12.00 13.14
C ARG A 57 -26.95 -12.90 12.49
N GLU A 58 -26.15 -12.35 11.60
CA GLU A 58 -24.99 -13.05 11.02
C GLU A 58 -23.73 -12.36 11.53
N VAL A 59 -23.07 -13.04 12.48
CA VAL A 59 -21.68 -12.80 12.86
C VAL A 59 -20.79 -13.12 11.66
N VAL A 60 -20.50 -12.13 10.82
CA VAL A 60 -19.60 -12.30 9.66
C VAL A 60 -18.14 -12.05 10.07
N SER A 61 -17.55 -13.07 10.68
CA SER A 61 -16.15 -13.41 10.35
C SER A 61 -16.20 -14.35 9.15
N ALA A 62 -15.97 -13.81 7.94
CA ALA A 62 -15.89 -14.60 6.72
C ALA A 62 -14.93 -13.94 5.72
N HIS A 63 -13.66 -14.28 5.89
CA HIS A 63 -12.64 -14.30 4.86
C HIS A 63 -13.03 -15.28 3.73
N GLN A 64 -13.99 -14.94 2.86
CA GLN A 64 -14.09 -15.54 1.51
C GLN A 64 -15.17 -14.87 0.63
N GLY A 65 -14.71 -14.16 -0.40
CA GLY A 65 -15.22 -14.31 -1.76
C GLY A 65 -16.73 -14.26 -1.97
N ARG A 66 -17.42 -13.20 -1.53
CA ARG A 66 -18.69 -12.83 -2.15
C ARG A 66 -18.39 -12.27 -3.54
N ARG A 67 -18.08 -13.15 -4.51
CA ARG A 67 -18.00 -12.79 -5.93
C ARG A 67 -19.30 -12.08 -6.27
N ARG A 68 -19.24 -10.79 -6.58
CA ARG A 68 -20.44 -10.00 -6.91
C ARG A 68 -21.19 -10.74 -8.03
N ALA A 69 -22.44 -11.10 -7.77
CA ALA A 69 -23.33 -11.69 -8.77
C ALA A 69 -23.74 -10.56 -9.75
N GLY A 70 -22.88 -10.30 -10.72
CA GLY A 70 -23.08 -9.26 -11.73
C GLY A 70 -22.06 -9.39 -12.87
N GLN A 71 -22.29 -8.65 -13.95
CA GLN A 71 -21.30 -8.54 -15.01
C GLN A 71 -20.06 -7.80 -14.47
N PRO A 72 -18.84 -8.31 -14.69
CA PRO A 72 -17.64 -7.61 -14.27
C PRO A 72 -17.55 -6.25 -14.98
N PRO A 73 -17.10 -5.19 -14.28
CA PRO A 73 -16.81 -3.92 -14.93
C PRO A 73 -15.68 -4.12 -15.97
N SER A 74 -15.52 -3.18 -16.89
CA SER A 74 -14.45 -3.24 -17.90
C SER A 74 -13.65 -1.95 -17.87
N PHE A 75 -12.61 -1.91 -17.04
CA PHE A 75 -11.73 -0.75 -16.94
C PHE A 75 -10.40 -0.95 -17.67
N LYS A 76 -9.86 0.16 -18.21
CA LYS A 76 -8.49 0.23 -18.75
C LYS A 76 -7.61 1.01 -17.79
N LEU A 77 -6.36 0.57 -17.66
CA LEU A 77 -5.37 1.29 -16.87
C LEU A 77 -5.07 2.66 -17.50
N PRO A 78 -5.11 3.77 -16.73
CA PRO A 78 -4.76 5.10 -17.21
C PRO A 78 -3.34 5.13 -17.81
N ARG A 79 -3.22 5.60 -19.05
CA ARG A 79 -1.92 5.69 -19.75
C ARG A 79 -1.10 6.92 -19.33
N SER A 80 -1.71 7.86 -18.62
CA SER A 80 -1.07 9.05 -18.05
C SER A 80 -0.13 8.74 -16.88
N ILE A 81 -0.26 7.57 -16.25
CA ILE A 81 0.57 7.18 -15.10
C ILE A 81 2.01 6.90 -15.54
N ASN A 82 2.91 7.78 -15.11
CA ASN A 82 4.32 7.79 -15.48
C ASN A 82 5.28 7.73 -14.27
N SER A 83 4.76 7.81 -13.04
CA SER A 83 5.52 7.65 -11.79
C SER A 83 5.13 6.37 -11.05
N VAL A 84 6.04 5.87 -10.20
CA VAL A 84 5.80 4.76 -9.28
C VAL A 84 4.84 5.21 -8.19
N GLN A 85 4.93 6.46 -7.71
CA GLN A 85 3.97 7.00 -6.73
C GLN A 85 2.53 6.99 -7.26
N ASP A 86 2.28 7.52 -8.45
CA ASP A 86 0.94 7.51 -9.07
C ASP A 86 0.46 6.08 -9.32
N LEU A 87 1.39 5.18 -9.64
CA LEU A 87 1.08 3.77 -9.82
C LEU A 87 0.61 3.12 -8.51
N MET A 88 1.28 3.41 -7.39
CA MET A 88 0.85 2.96 -6.07
C MET A 88 -0.47 3.58 -5.67
N HIS A 89 -0.67 4.87 -5.98
CA HIS A 89 -1.93 5.55 -5.73
C HIS A 89 -3.09 4.86 -6.45
N LEU A 90 -2.91 4.58 -7.73
CA LEU A 90 -3.88 3.83 -8.51
C LEU A 90 -4.17 2.44 -7.90
N TRP A 91 -3.13 1.74 -7.43
CA TRP A 91 -3.31 0.39 -6.93
C TRP A 91 -4.09 0.34 -5.61
N ARG A 92 -3.87 1.33 -4.74
CA ARG A 92 -4.42 1.37 -3.37
C ARG A 92 -5.70 2.19 -3.25
N GLN A 93 -5.76 3.35 -3.90
CA GLN A 93 -6.86 4.30 -3.80
C GLN A 93 -7.76 4.29 -5.05
N GLY A 94 -7.19 4.02 -6.23
CA GLY A 94 -7.90 4.11 -7.49
C GLY A 94 -7.53 5.38 -8.25
N TRP A 95 -8.29 5.69 -9.31
CA TRP A 95 -8.01 6.84 -10.17
C TRP A 95 -9.28 7.37 -10.83
N GLY A 96 -9.71 8.57 -10.43
CA GLY A 96 -10.99 9.15 -10.88
C GLY A 96 -12.16 8.24 -10.50
N GLU A 97 -12.98 7.85 -11.47
CA GLU A 97 -14.09 6.91 -11.28
C GLU A 97 -13.64 5.45 -11.18
N MET A 98 -12.37 5.15 -11.49
CA MET A 98 -11.86 3.79 -11.44
C MET A 98 -11.50 3.40 -10.00
N PRO A 99 -12.09 2.32 -9.45
CA PRO A 99 -11.71 1.83 -8.12
C PRO A 99 -10.25 1.38 -8.07
N SER A 100 -9.71 1.25 -6.85
CA SER A 100 -8.37 0.69 -6.62
C SER A 100 -8.19 -0.64 -7.34
N VAL A 101 -7.02 -0.84 -7.96
CA VAL A 101 -6.72 -2.10 -8.65
C VAL A 101 -6.73 -3.28 -7.68
N ASP A 102 -6.30 -3.10 -6.43
CA ASP A 102 -6.37 -4.16 -5.41
C ASP A 102 -7.82 -4.62 -5.16
N SER A 103 -8.78 -3.69 -5.09
CA SER A 103 -10.19 -4.05 -4.92
C SER A 103 -10.76 -4.73 -6.17
N LEU A 104 -10.37 -4.28 -7.36
CA LEU A 104 -10.79 -4.90 -8.61
C LEU A 104 -10.26 -6.33 -8.76
N GLU A 105 -8.98 -6.57 -8.43
CA GLU A 105 -8.37 -7.90 -8.41
C GLU A 105 -9.05 -8.81 -7.37
N ARG A 106 -9.35 -8.29 -6.18
CA ARG A 106 -10.01 -9.06 -5.11
C ARG A 106 -11.42 -9.47 -5.48
N ASP A 107 -12.21 -8.54 -6.04
CA ASP A 107 -13.64 -8.75 -6.27
C ASP A 107 -13.91 -9.51 -7.57
N TRP A 108 -13.07 -9.32 -8.60
CA TRP A 108 -13.32 -9.80 -9.98
C TRP A 108 -12.18 -10.61 -10.59
N GLY A 109 -10.99 -10.65 -9.97
CA GLY A 109 -9.82 -11.32 -10.52
C GLY A 109 -9.38 -10.70 -11.84
N THR A 110 -9.18 -11.51 -12.88
CA THR A 110 -8.77 -10.97 -14.20
C THR A 110 -9.92 -10.40 -15.03
N ARG A 111 -11.17 -10.57 -14.57
CA ARG A 111 -12.37 -10.29 -15.38
C ARG A 111 -12.72 -8.80 -15.47
N TRP A 112 -12.21 -7.97 -14.55
CA TRP A 112 -12.50 -6.52 -14.57
C TRP A 112 -11.77 -5.76 -15.69
N ARG A 113 -10.78 -6.40 -16.32
CA ARG A 113 -9.93 -5.80 -17.36
C ARG A 113 -10.14 -6.47 -18.71
N PRO A 114 -10.08 -5.71 -19.82
CA PRO A 114 -10.03 -6.30 -21.17
C PRO A 114 -8.79 -7.17 -21.39
N PRO A 115 -8.85 -8.22 -22.23
CA PRO A 115 -7.69 -9.04 -22.58
C PRO A 115 -6.50 -8.25 -23.16
N ALA A 116 -6.77 -7.17 -23.89
CA ALA A 116 -5.76 -6.28 -24.46
C ALA A 116 -4.89 -5.59 -23.39
N GLU A 117 -5.39 -5.45 -22.15
CA GLU A 117 -4.65 -4.85 -21.04
C GLU A 117 -3.71 -5.84 -20.34
N LYS A 118 -3.72 -7.12 -20.69
CA LYS A 118 -2.94 -8.18 -20.01
C LYS A 118 -1.45 -7.82 -19.84
N ASN A 119 -0.81 -7.40 -20.94
CA ASN A 119 0.63 -7.10 -20.92
C ASN A 119 0.92 -5.83 -20.12
N TYR A 120 0.12 -4.78 -20.31
CA TYR A 120 0.29 -3.50 -19.62
C TYR A 120 0.08 -3.66 -18.11
N PHE A 121 -0.99 -4.36 -17.71
CA PHE A 121 -1.25 -4.75 -16.33
C PHE A 121 -0.08 -5.54 -15.73
N SER A 122 0.44 -6.56 -16.44
CA SER A 122 1.51 -7.41 -15.91
C SER A 122 2.81 -6.63 -15.68
N THR A 123 3.18 -5.75 -16.62
CA THR A 123 4.33 -4.84 -16.48
C THR A 123 4.19 -3.95 -15.25
N ARG A 124 3.03 -3.32 -15.07
CA ARG A 124 2.74 -2.43 -13.94
C ARG A 124 2.69 -3.18 -12.60
N LYS A 125 2.02 -4.34 -12.57
CA LYS A 125 1.96 -5.21 -11.39
C LYS A 125 3.35 -5.63 -10.92
N THR A 126 4.27 -5.91 -11.84
CA THR A 126 5.66 -6.28 -11.48
C THR A 126 6.38 -5.16 -10.73
N ILE A 127 6.12 -3.89 -11.08
CA ILE A 127 6.69 -2.72 -10.39
C ILE A 127 6.06 -2.58 -9.01
N VAL A 128 4.74 -2.73 -8.89
CA VAL A 128 4.02 -2.70 -7.61
C VAL A 128 4.50 -3.80 -6.66
N ASP A 129 4.65 -5.02 -7.16
CA ASP A 129 5.15 -6.15 -6.37
C ASP A 129 6.60 -5.90 -5.91
N GLU A 130 7.40 -5.19 -6.71
CA GLU A 130 8.75 -4.80 -6.32
C GLU A 130 8.75 -3.72 -5.22
N VAL A 131 7.87 -2.72 -5.30
CA VAL A 131 7.68 -1.75 -4.21
C VAL A 131 7.34 -2.49 -2.91
N ARG A 132 6.35 -3.38 -2.96
CA ARG A 132 5.93 -4.18 -1.79
C ARG A 132 7.06 -5.05 -1.25
N ARG A 133 7.89 -5.64 -2.12
CA ARG A 133 9.07 -6.41 -1.71
C ARG A 133 10.07 -5.54 -0.96
N ARG A 134 10.38 -4.34 -1.46
CA ARG A 134 11.31 -3.40 -0.80
C ARG A 134 10.76 -2.89 0.52
N VAL A 135 9.47 -2.58 0.60
CA VAL A 135 8.77 -2.25 1.86
C VAL A 135 9.00 -3.34 2.92
N GLN A 136 8.84 -4.61 2.55
CA GLN A 136 9.05 -5.73 3.47
C GLN A 136 10.51 -5.91 3.90
N LEU A 137 11.48 -5.58 3.05
CA LEU A 137 12.90 -5.72 3.34
C LEU A 137 13.46 -4.56 4.16
N ASP A 138 13.07 -3.34 3.80
CA ASP A 138 13.63 -2.11 4.37
C ASP A 138 12.82 -1.65 5.60
N GLY A 139 11.59 -2.16 5.78
CA GLY A 139 10.68 -1.74 6.86
C GLY A 139 10.16 -0.31 6.68
N LEU A 140 10.29 0.26 5.48
CA LEU A 140 9.88 1.62 5.15
C LEU A 140 8.44 1.69 4.67
N ALA A 141 7.82 2.87 4.79
CA ALA A 141 6.49 3.12 4.27
C ALA A 141 6.46 3.03 2.73
N GLU A 142 5.32 2.58 2.19
CA GLU A 142 5.14 2.31 0.75
C GLU A 142 5.36 3.54 -0.13
N ASP A 143 4.92 4.72 0.33
CA ASP A 143 5.09 5.99 -0.35
C ASP A 143 6.56 6.44 -0.41
N VAL A 144 7.32 6.16 0.65
CA VAL A 144 8.76 6.44 0.75
C VAL A 144 9.53 5.58 -0.25
N VAL A 145 9.25 4.28 -0.28
CA VAL A 145 9.87 3.35 -1.23
C VAL A 145 9.51 3.70 -2.67
N ALA A 146 8.24 4.04 -2.93
CA ALA A 146 7.80 4.47 -4.27
C ALA A 146 8.55 5.74 -4.72
N ARG A 147 8.68 6.74 -3.83
CA ARG A 147 9.46 7.98 -4.11
C ARG A 147 10.93 7.68 -4.36
N GLN A 148 11.52 6.78 -3.58
CA GLN A 148 12.91 6.36 -3.76
C GLN A 148 13.10 5.68 -5.13
N MET A 149 12.22 4.75 -5.51
CA MET A 149 12.27 4.12 -6.83
C MET A 149 12.09 5.14 -7.97
N ASP A 150 11.23 6.15 -7.77
CA ASP A 150 11.08 7.24 -8.71
C ASP A 150 12.38 8.08 -8.84
N GLY A 151 13.06 8.35 -7.73
CA GLY A 151 14.37 9.01 -7.73
C GLY A 151 15.47 8.18 -8.41
N GLU A 152 15.57 6.90 -8.08
CA GLU A 152 16.56 5.96 -8.64
C GLU A 152 16.43 5.81 -10.17
N ARG A 153 15.20 5.77 -10.70
CA ARG A 153 14.98 5.66 -12.15
C ARG A 153 15.29 6.96 -12.90
N GLY A 154 15.28 8.10 -12.20
CA GLY A 154 15.35 9.43 -12.79
C GLY A 154 14.23 9.66 -13.83
N SER A 155 14.61 10.13 -15.02
CA SER A 155 13.70 10.35 -16.15
C SER A 155 13.37 9.08 -16.96
N SER A 156 13.85 7.91 -16.52
CA SER A 156 13.58 6.66 -17.24
C SER A 156 12.10 6.26 -17.16
N SER A 157 11.58 5.72 -18.25
CA SER A 157 10.21 5.23 -18.29
C SER A 157 9.99 4.04 -17.34
N LEU A 158 8.74 3.87 -16.90
CA LEU A 158 8.35 2.71 -16.09
C LEU A 158 8.59 1.37 -16.81
N ASP A 159 8.60 1.33 -18.15
CA ASP A 159 8.99 0.12 -18.90
C ASP A 159 10.49 -0.19 -18.74
N ARG A 160 11.35 0.83 -18.77
CA ARG A 160 12.78 0.66 -18.47
C ARG A 160 13.00 0.18 -17.04
N LEU A 161 12.24 0.73 -16.09
CA LEU A 161 12.27 0.28 -14.69
C LEU A 161 11.86 -1.20 -14.57
N PHE A 162 10.75 -1.59 -15.19
CA PHE A 162 10.33 -3.00 -15.26
C PHE A 162 11.42 -3.93 -15.80
N LYS A 163 12.07 -3.53 -16.91
CA LYS A 163 13.18 -4.30 -17.51
C LYS A 163 14.35 -4.39 -16.55
N ALA A 164 14.69 -3.32 -15.83
CA ALA A 164 15.74 -3.33 -14.82
C ALA A 164 15.44 -4.31 -13.68
N ILE A 165 14.21 -4.29 -13.14
CA ILE A 165 13.76 -5.21 -12.09
C ILE A 165 13.90 -6.67 -12.54
N ARG A 166 13.47 -7.01 -13.77
CA ARG A 166 13.60 -8.38 -14.28
C ARG A 166 15.04 -8.82 -14.50
N ARG A 167 15.93 -7.91 -14.89
CA ARG A 167 17.37 -8.22 -14.99
C ARG A 167 17.97 -8.51 -13.61
N GLY A 168 17.64 -7.69 -12.61
CA GLY A 168 18.10 -7.89 -11.23
C GLY A 168 17.69 -9.26 -10.65
N LYS A 169 16.41 -9.63 -10.78
CA LYS A 169 15.91 -10.94 -10.30
C LYS A 169 16.60 -12.15 -10.96
N ARG A 170 16.99 -12.04 -12.24
CA ARG A 170 17.75 -13.10 -12.94
C ARG A 170 19.18 -13.23 -12.43
N GLY A 171 19.81 -12.10 -12.07
CA GLY A 171 21.13 -12.08 -11.46
C GLY A 171 21.14 -12.73 -10.07
N GLU A 172 20.17 -12.40 -9.21
CA GLU A 172 20.04 -12.98 -7.86
C GLU A 172 19.71 -14.49 -7.90
N GLY A 173 18.79 -14.90 -8.78
CA GLY A 173 18.45 -16.32 -8.97
C GLY A 173 19.61 -17.14 -9.55
N GLY A 174 20.39 -16.56 -10.48
CA GLY A 174 21.58 -17.18 -11.05
C GLY A 174 22.74 -17.29 -10.06
N MET A 175 22.92 -16.30 -9.17
CA MET A 175 23.94 -16.34 -8.11
C MET A 175 23.60 -17.38 -7.03
N ARG A 176 22.33 -17.45 -6.61
CA ARG A 176 21.86 -18.44 -5.63
C ARG A 176 21.92 -19.88 -6.16
N ALA A 177 21.59 -20.11 -7.43
CA ALA A 177 21.66 -21.45 -8.04
C ALA A 177 23.10 -21.98 -8.17
N ARG A 178 24.11 -21.10 -8.22
CA ARG A 178 25.53 -21.48 -8.33
C ARG A 178 26.24 -21.67 -6.99
N ALA A 179 25.65 -21.19 -5.89
CA ALA A 179 26.23 -21.28 -4.53
C ALA A 179 25.81 -22.54 -3.76
N THR A 180 25.17 -23.52 -4.42
CA THR A 180 24.66 -24.76 -3.79
C THR A 180 25.37 -26.01 -4.32
N ILE A 181 26.65 -25.92 -4.72
CA ILE A 181 27.46 -27.07 -5.17
C ILE A 181 28.67 -27.20 -4.25
#